data_AF-A0A9X4P8D5-F1
#
_entry.id   AF-A0A9X4P8D5-F1
#
_cell.length_a   1.000
_cell.length_b   1.000
_cell.length_c   1.000
_cell.angle_alpha   90.00
_cell.angle_beta   90.00
_cell.angle_gamma   90.00
#
_symmetry.space_group_name_H-M   'P 1'
#
loop_
_entity.id
_entity.type
_entity.pdbx_description
1 polymer ?
#
loop_
_entity_poly.entity_id
_entity_poly.type
_entity_poly.pdbx_seq_one_letter_code
_entity_poly.pdbx_strand_id
1 'polypeptide(L)' 'MDKDRLLALLDRIAFEEQCLRNQIIVIAGKPETIQDDILKHQITVALWHSGEVKGLINLAKKVVEYGE' A
#
# COMPACT_ATOMS: atom_id res chain seq x y z
N MET A 1 -22.60 6.12 10.53
CA MET A 1 -21.13 5.96 10.70
C MET A 1 -20.53 7.30 10.33
N ASP A 2 -19.78 7.92 11.24
CA ASP A 2 -19.29 9.30 11.07
C ASP A 2 -18.24 9.37 9.95
N LYS A 3 -18.35 10.37 9.06
CA LYS A 3 -17.47 10.57 7.90
C LYS A 3 -16.01 10.69 8.35
N ASP A 4 -15.77 11.43 9.42
CA ASP A 4 -14.44 11.65 9.97
C ASP A 4 -13.83 10.34 10.49
N ARG A 5 -14.66 9.46 11.06
CA ARG A 5 -14.22 8.14 11.52
C ARG A 5 -13.83 7.23 10.37
N LEU A 6 -14.52 7.29 9.23
CA LEU A 6 -14.15 6.55 8.03
C LEU A 6 -12.84 7.05 7.45
N LEU A 7 -12.65 8.37 7.35
CA LEU A 7 -11.40 8.94 6.87
C LEU A 7 -10.22 8.56 7.77
N ALA A 8 -10.38 8.63 9.09
CA ALA A 8 -9.36 8.21 10.04
C ALA A 8 -9.00 6.72 9.91
N LEU A 9 -9.98 5.85 9.62
CA LEU A 9 -9.72 4.43 9.35
C LEU A 9 -8.93 4.24 8.05
N LEU A 10 -9.29 4.96 6.99
CA LEU A 10 -8.58 4.91 5.71
C LEU A 10 -7.14 5.44 5.83
N ASP A 11 -6.92 6.49 6.61
CA ASP A 11 -5.58 7.00 6.94
C ASP A 11 -4.74 5.96 7.68
N ARG A 12 -5.34 5.28 8.67
CA ARG A 12 -4.65 4.22 9.40
C ARG A 12 -4.26 3.08 8.46
N ILE A 13 -5.16 2.63 7.59
CA ILE A 13 -4.84 1.55 6.64
C ILE A 13 -3.72 1.99 5.69
N ALA A 14 -3.73 3.23 5.20
CA ALA A 14 -2.66 3.77 4.35
C ALA A 14 -1.30 3.79 5.06
N PHE A 15 -1.30 4.14 6.35
CA PHE A 15 -0.09 4.12 7.16
C PHE A 15 0.47 2.70 7.32
N GLU A 16 -0.37 1.74 7.69
CA GLU A 16 0.04 0.33 7.86
C GLU A 16 0.56 -0.27 6.54
N GLU A 17 -0.08 0.05 5.41
CA GLU A 17 0.39 -0.35 4.07
C GLU A 17 1.78 0.20 3.77
N GLN A 18 2.02 1.49 4.05
CA GLN A 18 3.33 2.10 3.88
C GLN A 18 4.40 1.46 4.78
N CYS A 19 4.05 1.10 6.02
CA CYS A 19 4.94 0.36 6.92
C CYS A 19 5.29 -1.01 6.36
N LEU A 20 4.31 -1.77 5.88
CA LEU A 20 4.52 -3.09 5.26
C LEU A 20 5.44 -2.97 4.04
N ARG A 21 5.19 -1.99 3.16
CA ARG A 21 6.02 -1.72 2.00
C ARG A 21 7.49 -1.46 2.37
N ASN A 22 7.71 -0.62 3.38
CA ASN A 22 9.05 -0.30 3.86
C ASN A 22 9.73 -1.55 4.44
N GLN A 23 9.01 -2.38 5.19
CA GLN A 23 9.55 -3.64 5.74
C GLN A 23 9.96 -4.61 4.64
N ILE A 24 9.16 -4.76 3.58
CA ILE A 24 9.51 -5.58 2.41
C ILE A 24 10.85 -5.11 1.82
N ILE A 25 11.01 -3.81 1.61
CA ILE A 25 12.24 -3.22 1.03
C ILE A 25 13.43 -3.40 1.97
N VAL A 26 13.25 -3.26 3.29
CA VAL A 26 14.33 -3.44 4.27
C VAL A 26 14.80 -4.90 4.34
N ILE A 27 13.86 -5.85 4.31
CA ILE A 27 14.17 -7.28 4.46
C ILE A 27 14.76 -7.84 3.16
N ALA A 28 14.11 -7.58 2.03
CA ALA A 28 14.48 -8.20 0.75
C ALA A 28 15.41 -7.33 -0.11
N GLY A 29 15.56 -6.04 0.22
CA GLY A 29 16.22 -5.06 -0.64
C GLY A 29 15.28 -4.48 -1.70
N LYS A 30 15.79 -3.50 -2.45
CA LYS A 30 15.06 -2.97 -3.61
C LYS A 30 15.14 -3.96 -4.78
N PRO A 31 14.08 -4.16 -5.57
CA PRO A 31 14.09 -5.14 -6.68
C PRO A 31 15.28 -5.00 -7.64
N GLU A 32 15.72 -3.78 -7.92
CA GLU A 32 16.86 -3.49 -8.79
C GLU A 32 18.22 -3.97 -8.23
N THR A 33 18.29 -4.25 -6.92
CA THR A 33 19.49 -4.75 -6.24
C THR A 33 19.52 -6.27 -6.05
N ILE A 34 18.41 -6.97 -6.34
CA ILE A 34 18.29 -8.42 -6.14
C ILE A 34 18.82 -9.15 -7.38
N GLN A 35 19.76 -10.08 -7.17
CA GLN A 35 20.36 -10.90 -8.23
C GLN A 35 19.57 -12.17 -8.54
N ASP A 36 18.88 -12.73 -7.56
CA ASP A 36 18.01 -13.90 -7.76
C ASP A 36 16.73 -13.48 -8.48
N ASP A 37 16.53 -13.98 -9.71
CA ASP A 37 15.42 -13.58 -10.57
C ASP A 37 14.05 -13.98 -10.00
N ILE A 38 13.96 -15.11 -9.30
CA ILE A 38 12.71 -15.59 -8.71
C ILE A 38 12.33 -14.69 -7.54
N LEU A 39 13.27 -14.44 -6.62
CA LEU A 39 13.07 -13.55 -5.49
C LEU A 39 12.76 -12.13 -5.97
N LYS A 40 13.50 -11.61 -6.95
CA LYS A 40 13.26 -10.30 -7.55
C LYS A 40 11.83 -10.19 -8.09
N HIS A 41 11.36 -11.19 -8.81
CA HIS A 41 10.00 -11.23 -9.32
C HIS A 41 8.97 -11.22 -8.19
N GLN A 42 9.14 -12.08 -7.18
CA GLN A 42 8.23 -12.16 -6.03
C GLN A 42 8.13 -10.83 -5.27
N ILE A 43 9.26 -10.18 -5.00
CA ILE A 43 9.30 -8.87 -4.32
C ILE A 43 8.69 -7.77 -5.20
N THR A 44 8.94 -7.79 -6.52
CA THR A 44 8.32 -6.86 -7.47
C THR A 44 6.80 -6.96 -7.43
N VAL A 45 6.26 -8.19 -7.47
CA VAL A 45 4.82 -8.44 -7.41
C VAL A 45 4.23 -8.01 -6.06
N ALA A 46 4.90 -8.32 -4.95
CA ALA A 46 4.47 -7.90 -3.62
C ALA A 46 4.40 -6.36 -3.49
N LEU A 47 5.41 -5.65 -3.98
CA LEU A 47 5.43 -4.19 -4.01
C LEU A 47 4.42 -3.59 -4.99
N TRP A 48 4.09 -4.29 -6.08
CA TRP A 48 3.06 -3.86 -7.01
C TRP A 48 1.66 -3.93 -6.37
N HIS A 49 1.31 -5.06 -5.74
CA HIS A 49 0.04 -5.21 -5.02
C HIS A 49 -0.13 -4.20 -3.88
N SER A 50 0.95 -3.88 -3.16
CA SER A 50 0.95 -2.80 -2.15
C SER A 50 0.57 -1.45 -2.77
N GLY A 51 1.07 -1.15 -3.99
CA GLY A 51 0.68 0.04 -4.75
C GLY A 51 -0.79 0.07 -5.17
N GLU A 52 -1.38 -1.08 -5.52
CA GLU A 52 -2.82 -1.18 -5.86
C GLU A 52 -3.70 -0.85 -4.65
N VAL A 53 -3.34 -1.34 -3.47
CA VAL A 53 -4.05 -1.04 -2.21
C VAL A 53 -4.08 0.46 -1.94
N LYS A 54 -2.96 1.17 -2.13
CA LYS A 54 -2.91 2.64 -2.04
C LYS A 54 -3.89 3.32 -3.01
N GLY A 55 -3.98 2.81 -4.24
CA GLY A 55 -4.94 3.29 -5.24
C GLY A 55 -6.40 3.15 -4.78
N LEU A 56 -6.74 1.99 -4.22
CA LEU A 56 -8.08 1.71 -3.68
C LEU A 56 -8.41 2.58 -2.47
N ILE A 57 -7.46 2.80 -1.55
CA ILE A 57 -7.66 3.69 -0.40
C ILE A 57 -7.93 5.13 -0.86
N ASN A 58 -7.17 5.62 -1.85
CA ASN A 58 -7.39 6.95 -2.42
C ASN A 58 -8.77 7.06 -3.08
N LEU A 59 -9.23 6.03 -3.77
CA LEU A 59 -10.58 5.99 -4.34
C LEU A 59 -11.65 6.01 -3.24
N ALA A 60 -11.48 5.19 -2.20
CA ALA A 60 -12.40 5.15 -1.06
C ALA A 60 -12.49 6.50 -0.35
N LYS A 61 -11.35 7.18 -0.14
CA LYS A 61 -11.32 8.54 0.43
C LYS A 61 -12.14 9.51 -0.41
N LYS A 62 -11.94 9.52 -1.73
CA LYS A 62 -12.74 10.37 -2.64
C LYS A 62 -14.24 10.10 -2.52
N VAL A 63 -14.65 8.83 -2.44
CA VAL A 63 -16.07 8.47 -2.26
C VAL A 63 -16.59 8.97 -0.91
N VAL A 64 -15.80 8.89 0.16
CA VAL A 64 -16.22 9.40 1.48
C VAL A 64 -16.27 10.94 1.51
N GLU A 65 -15.34 11.60 0.81
CA GLU A 65 -15.23 13.06 0.77
C GLU A 65 -16.31 13.71 -0.11
N TYR A 66 -16.59 13.11 -1.27
CA TYR A 66 -17.38 13.70 -2.36
C TYR A 66 -18.55 12.83 -2.81
N GLY A 67 -18.74 11.65 -2.25
CA GLY A 67 -19.91 10.82 -2.52
C GLY A 67 -21.14 11.45 -1.86
N GLU A 68 -22.10 11.80 -2.71
CA GLU A 68 -23.44 12.28 -2.31
C GLU A 68 -24.26 11.17 -1.61
#